data_AF-A0A960P734-F1
#
_entry.id   AF-A0A960P734-F1
#
_cell.length_a   1.000
_cell.length_b   1.000
_cell.length_c   1.000
_cell.angle_alpha   90.00
_cell.angle_beta   90.00
_cell.angle_gamma   90.00
#
_symmetry.space_group_name_H-M   'P 1'
#
loop_
_entity.id
_entity.type
_entity.pdbx_description
1 polymer ?
#
loop_
_entity_poly.entity_id
_entity_poly.type
_entity_poly.pdbx_seq_one_letter_code
_entity_poly.pdbx_strand_id
1 'polypeptide(L)'
;MARAIWSGSVSFGLVTIPVKLYNAVSRRTVHFNQLDERTGSRIKQKRVSAQDGEEVPSEHLVKGYELSSGNYVIVSEDELAALDPKAQRTIEIEEFVDLADIDPIYYDSAYYLAPDQATVKPYALLAEAMERSQKVGIARFVMRTKQYLAAIRPVDGKLVLSTMVYPDEVNAPADIPELADVEGVEVS
;
A
#
# COMPACT_ATOMS: atom_id res chain seq x y z
N MET A 1 -15.30 5.07 15.60
CA MET A 1 -14.31 6.15 15.38
C MET A 1 -13.19 5.64 14.48
N ALA A 2 -12.62 6.49 13.64
CA ALA A 2 -11.47 6.11 12.81
C ALA A 2 -10.25 5.82 13.71
N ARG A 3 -9.56 4.70 13.47
CA ARG A 3 -8.36 4.31 14.21
C ARG A 3 -7.12 4.63 13.38
N ALA A 4 -6.12 5.25 14.00
CA ALA A 4 -4.84 5.47 13.36
C ALA A 4 -4.17 4.12 13.09
N ILE A 5 -3.70 3.92 11.86
CA ILE A 5 -3.01 2.70 11.43
C ILE A 5 -1.48 2.85 11.47
N TRP A 6 -1.00 4.09 11.48
CA TRP A 6 0.43 4.44 11.51
C TRP A 6 0.61 5.83 12.13
N SER A 7 1.74 6.04 12.78
CA SER A 7 2.14 7.32 13.37
C SER A 7 3.61 7.59 13.05
N GLY A 8 3.92 8.83 12.70
CA GLY A 8 5.28 9.26 12.34
C GLY A 8 5.30 10.72 11.95
N SER A 9 6.16 11.11 11.01
CA SER A 9 6.24 12.49 10.52
C SER A 9 6.30 12.55 9.00
N VAL A 10 5.76 13.63 8.41
CA VAL A 10 6.07 14.03 7.03
C VAL A 10 7.31 14.92 7.07
N SER A 11 8.31 14.64 6.25
CA SER A 11 9.50 15.48 6.11
C SER A 11 9.73 15.92 4.68
N PHE A 12 10.22 17.14 4.52
CA PHE A 12 10.70 17.66 3.24
C PHE A 12 11.79 18.71 3.51
N GLY A 13 12.98 18.49 2.97
CA GLY A 13 14.16 19.31 3.29
C GLY A 13 14.43 19.36 4.80
N LEU A 14 14.23 20.52 5.42
CA LEU A 14 14.46 20.75 6.86
C LEU A 14 13.17 20.79 7.69
N VAL A 15 12.01 20.61 7.07
CA VAL A 15 10.71 20.65 7.74
C VAL A 15 10.31 19.25 8.14
N THR A 16 9.83 19.08 9.37
CA THR A 16 9.30 17.80 9.89
C THR A 16 7.99 18.06 10.61
N ILE A 17 6.93 17.36 10.20
CA ILE A 17 5.56 17.54 10.69
C ILE A 17 5.05 16.20 11.20
N PRO A 18 4.98 15.99 12.52
CA PRO A 18 4.29 14.86 13.14
C PRO A 18 2.84 14.70 12.65
N VAL A 19 2.51 13.48 12.24
CA VAL A 19 1.20 13.10 11.69
C VAL A 19 0.80 11.67 12.06
N LYS A 20 -0.49 11.39 11.92
CA LYS A 20 -1.11 10.07 12.02
C LYS A 20 -1.83 9.73 10.73
N LEU A 21 -1.70 8.48 10.30
CA LEU A 21 -2.32 7.95 9.09
C LEU A 21 -3.63 7.23 9.44
N TYR A 22 -4.70 7.56 8.72
CA TYR A 22 -6.02 6.94 8.85
C TYR A 22 -6.50 6.45 7.48
N ASN A 23 -7.17 5.30 7.43
CA ASN A 23 -7.79 4.84 6.17
C ASN A 23 -8.79 5.89 5.65
N ALA A 24 -8.63 6.35 4.40
CA ALA A 24 -9.62 7.20 3.76
C ALA A 24 -10.76 6.39 3.14
N VAL A 25 -10.46 5.15 2.74
CA VAL A 25 -11.43 4.20 2.16
C VAL A 25 -11.62 3.02 3.09
N SER A 26 -12.87 2.66 3.35
CA SER A 26 -13.24 1.44 4.09
C SER A 26 -14.06 0.53 3.20
N ARG A 27 -13.48 -0.61 2.78
CA ARG A 27 -14.21 -1.62 2.00
C ARG A 27 -15.37 -2.17 2.83
N ARG A 28 -16.58 -2.19 2.27
CA ARG A 28 -17.81 -2.69 2.91
C ARG A 28 -18.16 -4.11 2.45
N THR A 29 -17.14 -4.94 2.24
CA THR A 29 -17.34 -6.32 1.78
C THR A 29 -17.93 -7.16 2.91
N VAL A 30 -19.05 -7.82 2.63
CA VAL A 30 -19.66 -8.80 3.52
C VAL A 30 -18.86 -10.10 3.41
N HIS A 31 -18.34 -10.57 4.54
CA HIS A 31 -17.63 -11.85 4.61
C HIS A 31 -18.56 -12.90 5.17
N PHE A 32 -18.67 -14.03 4.47
CA PHE A 32 -19.47 -15.16 4.92
C PHE A 32 -18.59 -16.17 5.65
N ASN A 33 -19.15 -16.69 6.73
CA ASN A 33 -18.56 -17.76 7.49
C ASN A 33 -19.07 -19.09 6.93
N GLN A 34 -18.17 -20.03 6.61
CA GLN A 34 -18.58 -21.40 6.30
C GLN A 34 -19.09 -22.07 7.58
N LEU A 35 -20.30 -22.63 7.49
CA LEU A 35 -20.98 -23.35 8.56
C LEU A 35 -21.35 -24.76 8.08
N ASP A 36 -21.31 -25.74 8.98
CA ASP A 36 -21.94 -27.04 8.76
C ASP A 36 -23.46 -26.85 8.87
N GLU A 37 -24.18 -27.04 7.76
CA GLU A 37 -25.63 -26.85 7.68
C GLU A 37 -26.40 -27.68 8.73
N ARG A 38 -25.91 -28.87 9.06
CA ARG A 38 -26.60 -29.82 9.97
C ARG A 38 -26.51 -29.39 11.42
N THR A 39 -25.42 -28.71 11.79
CA THR A 39 -25.08 -28.40 13.19
C THR A 39 -24.99 -26.90 13.47
N GLY A 40 -25.03 -26.06 12.43
CA GLY A 40 -24.80 -24.61 12.51
C GLY A 40 -23.38 -24.24 12.95
N SER A 41 -22.46 -25.21 13.05
CA SER A 41 -21.13 -25.00 13.63
C SER A 41 -20.15 -24.43 12.61
N ARG A 42 -19.24 -23.56 13.07
CA ARG A 42 -18.17 -22.99 12.25
C ARG A 42 -17.22 -24.07 11.76
N ILE A 43 -16.92 -24.07 10.46
CA ILE A 43 -15.88 -24.93 9.90
C ILE A 43 -14.50 -24.45 10.36
N LYS A 44 -13.68 -25.36 10.90
CA LYS A 44 -12.26 -25.13 11.19
C LYS A 44 -11.43 -25.70 10.06
N GLN A 45 -10.50 -24.90 9.54
CA GLN A 45 -9.54 -25.35 8.53
C GLN A 45 -8.26 -25.79 9.21
N LYS A 46 -7.67 -26.89 8.73
CA LYS A 46 -6.35 -27.37 9.12
C LYS A 46 -5.41 -27.26 7.92
N ARG A 47 -4.15 -26.91 8.18
CA ARG A 47 -3.09 -26.93 7.16
C ARG A 47 -2.49 -28.32 7.17
N VAL A 48 -2.45 -28.95 6.00
CA VAL A 48 -1.87 -30.29 5.81
C VAL A 48 -0.79 -30.23 4.74
N SER A 49 0.26 -31.03 4.89
CA SER A 49 1.31 -31.15 3.90
C SER A 49 0.77 -31.85 2.65
N ALA A 50 1.07 -31.32 1.48
CA ALA A 50 0.60 -31.88 0.21
C ALA A 50 1.27 -33.23 -0.11
N GLN A 51 2.41 -33.54 0.52
CA GLN A 51 3.18 -34.74 0.27
C GLN A 51 2.62 -35.96 1.00
N ASP A 52 2.24 -35.80 2.27
CA ASP A 52 1.89 -36.89 3.19
C ASP A 52 0.49 -36.74 3.81
N GLY A 53 -0.14 -35.57 3.68
CA GLY A 53 -1.45 -35.28 4.25
C GLY A 53 -1.43 -35.03 5.76
N GLU A 54 -0.26 -34.95 6.39
CA GLU A 54 -0.13 -34.72 7.82
C GLU A 54 -0.39 -33.26 8.18
N GLU A 55 -0.97 -33.02 9.36
CA GLU A 55 -1.20 -31.66 9.86
C GLU A 55 0.14 -30.97 10.14
N VAL A 56 0.29 -29.75 9.62
CA VAL A 56 1.52 -28.97 9.77
C VAL A 56 1.32 -27.91 10.86
N PRO A 57 2.00 -28.03 12.02
CA PRO A 57 2.03 -27.01 13.05
C PRO A 57 2.62 -25.69 12.52
N SER A 58 2.19 -24.56 13.10
CA SER A 58 2.64 -23.24 12.67
C SER A 58 4.15 -23.02 12.77
N GLU A 59 4.83 -23.69 13.71
CA GLU A 59 6.29 -23.61 13.89
C GLU A 59 7.08 -24.26 12.73
N HIS A 60 6.45 -25.14 11.96
CA HIS A 60 7.04 -25.79 10.79
C HIS A 60 6.64 -25.10 9.47
N LEU A 61 5.88 -24.01 9.53
CA LEU A 61 5.53 -23.23 8.35
C LEU A 61 6.64 -22.25 8.00
N VAL A 62 7.23 -22.43 6.84
CA VAL A 62 8.20 -21.52 6.25
C VAL A 62 7.62 -20.84 5.01
N LYS A 63 8.17 -19.68 4.63
CA LYS A 63 7.81 -19.01 3.37
C LYS A 63 8.72 -19.55 2.27
N GLY A 64 8.13 -20.07 1.20
CA GLY A 64 8.84 -20.47 -0.01
C GLY A 64 8.54 -19.51 -1.16
N TYR A 65 9.55 -19.16 -1.95
CA TYR A 65 9.38 -18.46 -3.23
C TYR A 65 9.66 -19.42 -4.38
N GLU A 66 8.73 -19.54 -5.32
CA GLU A 66 8.85 -20.44 -6.46
C GLU A 66 9.69 -19.81 -7.57
N LEU A 67 10.83 -20.43 -7.93
CA LEU A 67 11.68 -19.96 -9.03
C LEU A 67 11.25 -20.54 -10.38
N SER A 68 10.81 -21.79 -10.37
CA SER A 68 10.30 -22.55 -11.52
C SER A 68 9.37 -23.63 -11.00
N SER A 69 8.46 -24.15 -11.83
CA SER A 69 7.40 -25.08 -11.42
C SER A 69 7.91 -26.19 -10.48
N GLY A 70 7.55 -26.10 -9.20
CA GLY A 70 7.90 -27.07 -8.15
C GLY A 70 9.24 -26.84 -7.43
N ASN A 71 10.03 -25.84 -7.80
CA ASN A 71 11.29 -25.48 -7.15
C ASN A 71 11.13 -24.24 -6.27
N TYR A 72 11.16 -24.44 -4.95
CA TYR A 72 11.00 -23.38 -3.96
C TYR A 72 12.32 -23.06 -3.27
N VAL A 73 12.63 -21.78 -3.13
CA VAL A 73 13.65 -21.29 -2.18
C VAL A 73 12.95 -20.93 -0.89
N ILE A 74 13.38 -21.54 0.21
CA ILE A 74 12.90 -21.20 1.54
C ILE A 74 13.55 -19.89 1.94
N VAL A 75 12.74 -18.92 2.35
CA VAL A 75 13.20 -17.65 2.89
C VAL A 75 12.88 -17.64 4.38
N SER A 76 13.92 -17.55 5.21
CA SER A 76 13.75 -17.50 6.66
C SER A 76 13.18 -16.15 7.12
N GLU A 77 12.54 -16.12 8.29
CA GLU A 77 12.08 -14.86 8.88
C GLU A 77 13.23 -13.91 9.19
N ASP A 78 14.40 -14.44 9.57
CA ASP A 78 15.60 -13.64 9.87
C ASP A 78 16.19 -12.98 8.61
N GLU A 79 16.20 -13.66 7.46
CA GLU A 79 16.62 -13.07 6.19
C GLU A 79 15.66 -11.96 5.74
N LEU A 80 14.35 -12.16 5.93
CA LEU A 80 13.35 -11.12 5.67
C LEU A 80 13.54 -9.92 6.61
N ALA A 81 13.86 -10.16 7.88
CA ALA A 81 14.10 -9.12 8.87
C ALA A 81 15.42 -8.36 8.63
N ALA A 82 16.46 -9.02 8.12
CA ALA A 82 17.74 -8.39 7.77
C ALA A 82 17.63 -7.44 6.57
N LEU A 83 16.68 -7.72 5.67
CA LEU A 83 16.33 -6.84 4.54
C LEU A 83 15.36 -5.72 4.93
N ASP A 84 14.86 -5.69 6.17
CA ASP A 84 13.89 -4.69 6.62
C ASP A 84 14.56 -3.30 6.63
N PRO A 85 14.12 -2.36 5.75
CA PRO A 85 14.70 -1.02 5.72
C PRO A 85 14.54 -0.39 7.10
N LYS A 86 15.66 -0.02 7.75
CA LYS A 86 15.70 0.65 9.06
C LYS A 86 14.60 1.71 9.12
N ALA A 87 13.51 1.37 9.80
CA ALA A 87 12.27 2.12 9.73
C ALA A 87 12.43 3.47 10.44
N GLN A 88 12.86 4.49 9.70
CA GLN A 88 12.49 5.83 10.06
C GLN A 88 10.97 5.91 9.88
N ARG A 89 10.24 6.23 10.95
CA ARG A 89 8.80 6.47 10.91
C ARG A 89 8.53 7.83 10.28
N THR A 90 9.00 7.98 9.05
CA THR A 90 9.02 9.22 8.31
C THR A 90 8.48 8.96 6.91
N ILE A 91 7.60 9.84 6.47
CA ILE A 91 7.17 9.98 5.09
C ILE A 91 8.02 11.09 4.50
N GLU A 92 9.03 10.72 3.72
CA GLU A 92 9.97 11.65 3.11
C GLU A 92 9.45 12.07 1.75
N ILE A 93 9.07 13.34 1.59
CA ILE A 93 8.74 13.92 0.30
C ILE A 93 10.04 14.25 -0.42
N GLU A 94 10.20 13.70 -1.61
CA GLU A 94 11.41 13.81 -2.43
C GLU A 94 11.26 14.92 -3.47
N GLU A 95 10.06 15.05 -4.04
CA GLU A 95 9.79 15.99 -5.12
C GLU A 95 8.34 16.46 -5.11
N PHE A 96 8.09 17.63 -5.70
CA PHE A 96 6.76 18.17 -5.93
C PHE A 96 6.48 18.26 -7.44
N VAL A 97 5.48 17.51 -7.91
CA VAL A 97 5.08 17.42 -9.32
C VAL A 97 3.67 17.98 -9.54
N ASP A 98 3.28 18.23 -10.79
CA ASP A 98 1.89 18.58 -11.09
C ASP A 98 1.00 17.34 -10.98
N LEU A 99 -0.21 17.51 -10.44
CA LEU A 99 -1.16 16.39 -10.33
C LEU A 99 -1.46 15.75 -11.68
N ALA A 100 -1.45 16.54 -12.76
CA ALA A 100 -1.71 16.09 -14.12
C ALA A 100 -0.62 15.16 -14.69
N ASP A 101 0.58 15.16 -14.11
CA ASP A 101 1.68 14.30 -14.56
C ASP A 101 1.57 12.87 -13.99
N ILE A 102 0.67 12.64 -13.04
CA ILE A 102 0.50 11.34 -12.40
C ILE A 102 -0.69 10.62 -13.05
N ASP A 103 -0.39 9.62 -13.87
CA ASP A 103 -1.41 8.74 -14.44
C ASP A 103 -2.19 8.05 -13.30
N PRO A 104 -3.55 8.07 -13.33
CA PRO A 104 -4.38 7.42 -12.33
C PRO A 104 -4.05 5.95 -12.08
N ILE A 105 -3.49 5.23 -13.05
CA ILE A 105 -3.08 3.81 -12.92
C ILE A 105 -2.09 3.59 -11.79
N TYR A 106 -1.31 4.61 -11.42
CA TYR A 106 -0.31 4.49 -10.38
C TYR A 106 -0.88 4.53 -8.96
N TYR A 107 -2.14 4.93 -8.74
CA TYR A 107 -2.72 5.00 -7.39
C TYR A 107 -3.29 3.66 -6.93
N ASP A 108 -3.01 3.28 -5.67
CA ASP A 108 -3.50 2.04 -5.07
C ASP A 108 -4.47 2.28 -3.89
N SER A 109 -3.95 2.76 -2.75
CA SER A 109 -4.74 2.90 -1.52
C SER A 109 -4.66 4.31 -0.92
N ALA A 110 -5.79 4.86 -0.49
CA ALA A 110 -5.89 6.23 0.02
C ALA A 110 -6.02 6.32 1.55
N TYR A 111 -5.35 7.32 2.11
CA TYR A 111 -5.23 7.59 3.54
C TYR A 111 -5.32 9.08 3.85
N TYR A 112 -5.92 9.44 4.98
CA TYR A 112 -5.85 10.78 5.54
C TYR A 112 -4.63 10.92 6.44
N LEU A 113 -3.90 12.02 6.28
CA LEU A 113 -2.86 12.45 7.21
C LEU A 113 -3.46 13.47 8.17
N ALA A 114 -3.44 13.19 9.47
CA ALA A 114 -3.89 14.13 10.50
C ALA A 114 -2.69 14.62 11.31
N PRO A 115 -2.50 15.93 11.51
CA PRO A 115 -1.42 16.45 12.34
C PRO A 115 -1.66 16.18 13.82
N ASP A 116 -0.58 16.17 14.60
CA ASP A 116 -0.68 16.29 16.05
C ASP A 116 -1.02 17.75 16.44
N GLN A 117 -1.53 17.95 17.66
CA GLN A 117 -2.00 19.28 18.12
C GLN A 117 -0.93 20.38 18.04
N ALA A 118 0.34 20.03 18.29
CA ALA A 118 1.45 20.97 18.24
C ALA A 118 1.85 21.38 16.81
N THR A 119 1.42 20.62 15.79
CA THR A 119 1.92 20.74 14.41
C THR A 119 0.83 21.11 13.41
N VAL A 120 -0.33 21.55 13.90
CA VAL A 120 -1.46 22.00 13.07
C VAL A 120 -1.07 23.15 12.14
N LYS A 121 -0.32 24.15 12.64
CA LYS A 121 0.09 25.32 11.84
C LYS A 121 1.02 24.95 10.66
N PRO A 122 2.15 24.24 10.85
CA PRO A 122 2.99 23.84 9.72
C PRO A 122 2.29 22.86 8.77
N TYR A 123 1.42 21.97 9.28
CA TYR A 123 0.58 21.12 8.44
C TYR A 123 -0.35 21.92 7.52
N ALA A 124 -1.07 22.90 8.08
CA ALA A 124 -1.98 23.74 7.32
C ALA A 124 -1.24 24.57 6.28
N LEU A 125 -0.07 25.11 6.64
CA LEU A 125 0.79 25.85 5.71
C LEU A 125 1.24 24.97 4.53
N LEU A 126 1.65 23.73 4.79
CA LEU A 126 2.02 22.79 3.73
C LEU A 126 0.82 22.49 2.81
N ALA A 127 -0.34 22.16 3.38
CA ALA A 127 -1.55 21.87 2.61
C ALA A 127 -1.97 23.07 1.74
N GLU A 128 -2.00 24.28 2.31
CA GLU A 128 -2.35 25.50 1.57
C GLU A 128 -1.33 25.83 0.48
N ALA A 129 -0.02 25.68 0.76
CA ALA A 129 1.01 25.93 -0.23
C ALA A 129 0.91 24.97 -1.42
N MET A 130 0.70 23.67 -1.16
CA MET A 130 0.49 22.66 -2.20
C MET A 130 -0.79 22.95 -3.00
N GLU A 131 -1.87 23.36 -2.33
CA GLU A 131 -3.16 23.64 -2.99
C GLU A 131 -3.06 24.86 -3.89
N ARG A 132 -2.44 25.94 -3.41
CA ARG A 132 -2.22 27.15 -4.21
C ARG A 132 -1.28 26.94 -5.39
N SER A 133 -0.29 26.06 -5.24
CA SER A 133 0.67 25.73 -6.31
C SER A 133 0.23 24.59 -7.21
N GLN A 134 -0.91 23.93 -6.91
CA GLN A 134 -1.41 22.74 -7.61
C GLN A 134 -0.39 21.58 -7.65
N LYS A 135 0.45 21.49 -6.62
CA LYS A 135 1.51 20.49 -6.52
C LYS A 135 1.11 19.29 -5.65
N VAL A 136 1.68 18.14 -6.01
CA VAL A 136 1.59 16.87 -5.29
C VAL A 136 2.99 16.48 -4.87
N GLY A 137 3.17 16.05 -3.63
CA GLY A 137 4.46 15.56 -3.13
C GLY A 137 4.61 14.07 -3.42
N ILE A 138 5.64 13.68 -4.16
CA ILE A 138 6.06 12.27 -4.29
C ILE A 138 6.93 11.94 -3.09
N ALA A 139 6.60 10.85 -2.41
CA ALA A 139 7.18 10.48 -1.14
C ALA A 139 7.46 8.99 -1.01
N ARG A 140 8.40 8.65 -0.14
CA ARG A 140 8.65 7.27 0.29
C ARG A 140 8.47 7.13 1.79
N PHE A 141 7.88 6.01 2.20
CA PHE A 141 7.70 5.71 3.61
C PHE A 141 7.63 4.21 3.89
N VAL A 142 7.92 3.82 5.12
CA VAL A 142 7.80 2.43 5.57
C VAL A 142 6.56 2.29 6.46
N MET A 143 5.69 1.35 6.08
CA MET A 143 4.52 0.96 6.88
C MET A 143 4.55 -0.55 7.09
N ARG A 144 4.60 -0.95 8.37
CA ARG A 144 4.87 -2.33 8.79
C ARG A 144 6.28 -2.73 8.32
N THR A 145 6.40 -3.63 7.37
CA THR A 145 7.65 -4.19 6.83
C THR A 145 7.80 -3.95 5.33
N LYS A 146 6.98 -3.06 4.73
CA LYS A 146 7.04 -2.73 3.31
C LYS A 146 7.30 -1.23 3.15
N GLN A 147 8.24 -0.89 2.28
CA GLN A 147 8.43 0.46 1.79
C GLN A 147 7.41 0.73 0.67
N TYR A 148 6.81 1.90 0.69
CA TYR A 148 5.82 2.35 -0.27
C TYR A 148 6.31 3.61 -0.96
N LEU A 149 6.10 3.68 -2.27
CA LEU A 149 5.98 4.94 -2.99
C LEU A 149 4.60 5.53 -2.70
N ALA A 150 4.51 6.85 -2.58
CA ALA A 150 3.26 7.52 -2.30
C ALA A 150 3.19 8.92 -2.91
N ALA A 151 1.97 9.35 -3.19
CA ALA A 151 1.65 10.71 -3.56
C ALA A 151 0.85 11.36 -2.43
N ILE A 152 1.31 12.52 -1.96
CA ILE A 152 0.62 13.35 -0.98
C ILE A 152 0.01 14.54 -1.71
N ARG A 153 -1.31 14.70 -1.62
CA ARG A 153 -2.02 15.81 -2.25
C ARG A 153 -2.92 16.56 -1.26
N PRO A 154 -3.09 17.87 -1.43
CA PRO A 154 -4.06 18.64 -0.67
C PRO A 154 -5.48 18.41 -1.21
N VAL A 155 -6.46 18.33 -0.32
CA VAL A 155 -7.90 18.26 -0.60
C VAL A 155 -8.62 19.02 0.50
N ASP A 156 -9.23 20.15 0.17
CA ASP A 156 -10.00 20.99 1.10
C ASP A 156 -9.20 21.31 2.39
N GLY A 157 -7.95 21.77 2.24
CA GLY A 157 -7.03 22.07 3.34
C GLY A 157 -6.53 20.86 4.14
N LYS A 158 -6.71 19.63 3.65
CA LYS A 158 -6.25 18.39 4.28
C LYS A 158 -5.30 17.63 3.36
N LEU A 159 -4.31 16.95 3.93
CA LEU A 159 -3.39 16.11 3.17
C LEU A 159 -3.95 14.69 3.08
N VAL A 160 -4.03 14.20 1.84
CA VAL A 160 -4.37 12.83 1.50
C VAL A 160 -3.13 12.16 0.94
N LEU A 161 -2.73 11.05 1.55
CA LEU A 161 -1.68 10.18 1.06
C LEU A 161 -2.31 9.05 0.26
N SER A 162 -1.84 8.84 -0.96
CA SER A 162 -2.18 7.67 -1.77
C SER A 162 -0.92 6.84 -1.96
N THR A 163 -0.94 5.56 -1.60
CA THR A 163 0.13 4.64 -2.00
C THR A 163 0.13 4.50 -3.51
N MET A 164 1.32 4.30 -4.07
CA MET A 164 1.53 4.14 -5.48
C MET A 164 2.13 2.78 -5.80
N VAL A 165 1.78 2.25 -6.97
CA VAL A 165 2.48 1.11 -7.59
C VAL A 165 3.68 1.61 -8.37
N TYR A 166 4.74 0.82 -8.42
CA TYR A 166 5.89 1.13 -9.26
C TYR A 166 5.59 0.84 -10.75
N PRO A 167 6.28 1.49 -11.70
CA PRO A 167 6.06 1.26 -13.12
C PRO A 167 6.24 -0.19 -13.58
N ASP A 168 7.13 -0.96 -12.93
CA ASP A 168 7.34 -2.38 -13.19
C ASP A 168 6.25 -3.29 -12.61
N GLU A 169 5.40 -2.77 -11.71
CA GLU A 169 4.21 -3.46 -11.21
C GLU A 169 2.98 -3.22 -12.12
N VAL A 170 3.08 -2.31 -13.09
CA VAL A 170 2.01 -2.02 -14.06
C VAL A 170 2.13 -2.99 -15.24
N ASN A 171 1.10 -3.81 -15.45
CA ASN A 171 1.05 -4.74 -16.58
C ASN A 171 1.08 -3.96 -17.91
N ALA A 172 1.94 -4.39 -18.84
CA ALA A 172 2.04 -3.75 -20.14
C ALA A 172 0.79 -4.06 -20.99
N PRO A 173 0.16 -3.05 -21.63
CA PRO A 173 -0.94 -3.29 -22.56
C PRO A 173 -0.57 -4.26 -23.69
N ALA A 174 0.71 -4.30 -24.08
CA ALA A 174 1.23 -5.21 -25.10
C ALA A 174 1.09 -6.70 -24.74
N ASP A 175 0.93 -7.04 -23.46
CA ASP A 175 0.73 -8.41 -23.01
C ASP A 175 -0.74 -8.86 -23.10
N ILE A 176 -1.65 -8.00 -23.57
CA ILE A 176 -3.09 -8.25 -23.70
C ILE A 176 -3.43 -8.38 -25.19
N PRO A 177 -3.60 -9.62 -25.72
CA PRO A 177 -3.80 -9.86 -27.15
C PRO A 177 -4.99 -9.10 -27.74
N GLU A 178 -6.09 -8.96 -26.99
CA GLU A 178 -7.31 -8.28 -27.43
C GLU A 178 -7.11 -6.77 -27.66
N LEU A 179 -6.07 -6.16 -27.08
CA LEU A 179 -5.76 -4.74 -27.34
C LEU A 179 -5.09 -4.53 -28.70
N ALA A 180 -4.42 -5.55 -29.25
CA ALA A 180 -3.82 -5.45 -30.58
C ALA A 180 -4.90 -5.29 -31.67
N ASP A 181 -6.09 -5.87 -31.45
CA ASP A 181 -7.23 -5.74 -32.38
C ASP A 181 -7.76 -4.30 -32.47
N VAL A 182 -7.45 -3.44 -31.49
CA VAL A 182 -7.91 -2.05 -31.43
C VAL A 182 -7.03 -1.12 -32.27
N GLU A 183 -5.72 -1.38 -32.38
CA GLU A 183 -4.76 -0.49 -33.04
C GLU A 183 -5.03 -0.27 -34.55
N GLY A 184 -5.78 -1.19 -35.18
CA GLY A 184 -6.11 -1.15 -36.60
C GLY A 184 -7.52 -0.66 -36.94
N VAL A 185 -8.33 -0.25 -35.95
CA VAL A 185 -9.72 0.15 -36.18
C VAL A 185 -9.79 1.63 -36.55
N GLU A 186 -10.21 1.94 -37.78
CA GLU A 186 -10.57 3.30 -38.16
C GLU A 186 -11.90 3.69 -37.49
N VAL A 187 -11.83 4.61 -36.55
CA VAL A 187 -13.00 5.26 -35.95
C VAL A 187 -13.25 6.54 -36.72
N SER A 188 -14.22 6.50 -37.62
CA SER A 188 -14.68 7.64 -38.44
C SER A 188 -15.31 8.76 -37.62
#